data_AF-A0AA43DJA0-F1
#
_entry.id   AF-A0AA43DJA0-F1
#
_cell.length_a   1.000
_cell.length_b   1.000
_cell.length_c   1.000
_cell.angle_alpha   90.00
_cell.angle_beta   90.00
_cell.angle_gamma   90.00
#
_symmetry.space_group_name_H-M   'P 1'
#
loop_
_entity.id
_entity.type
_entity.pdbx_description
1 polymer ?
#
loop_
_entity_poly.entity_id
_entity_poly.type
_entity_poly.pdbx_seq_one_letter_code
_entity_poly.pdbx_strand_id
1 'polypeptide(L)'
;MIVEYAGLVSAFALLAATLSGSYGQNVAAVFASGATGISTVAKAARSGKVSPVQAKAAYKRAPFKKPALKYLYAMGWIGGAKNPGQCGLTLLGQDAAKEQTVRQIRSNAKLMSQLRKRAVSVSAAATALVKGVVSACA
;
A
#
# COMPACT_ATOMS: atom_id res chain seq x y z
N MET A 1 22.33 6.64 9.27
CA MET A 1 21.62 7.13 8.07
C MET A 1 20.21 6.58 8.08
N ILE A 2 19.20 7.42 8.17
CA ILE A 2 17.80 7.02 7.98
C ILE A 2 17.60 6.95 6.47
N VAL A 3 17.55 5.75 5.89
CA VAL A 3 17.18 5.60 4.49
C VAL A 3 15.68 5.89 4.39
N GLU A 4 15.34 7.05 3.84
CA GLU A 4 13.94 7.43 3.65
C GLU A 4 13.38 6.78 2.38
N TYR A 5 12.61 5.70 2.57
CA TYR A 5 11.86 5.08 1.49
C TYR A 5 10.62 5.93 1.17
N ALA A 6 10.75 7.04 0.43
CA ALA A 6 9.64 7.97 0.16
C ALA A 6 8.42 7.29 -0.51
N GLY A 7 8.64 6.21 -1.26
CA GLY A 7 7.56 5.39 -1.80
C GLY A 7 6.72 4.72 -0.70
N LEU A 8 7.35 4.18 0.34
CA LEU A 8 6.67 3.60 1.49
C LEU A 8 5.98 4.68 2.34
N VAL A 9 6.66 5.80 2.58
CA VAL A 9 6.07 6.94 3.32
C VAL A 9 4.80 7.44 2.63
N SER A 10 4.86 7.60 1.30
CA SER A 10 3.70 8.00 0.50
C SER A 10 2.57 6.96 0.55
N ALA A 11 2.92 5.68 0.46
CA ALA A 11 1.94 4.60 0.60
C ALA A 11 1.27 4.60 1.97
N PHE A 12 2.02 4.81 3.06
CA PHE A 12 1.49 4.92 4.41
C PHE A 12 0.64 6.16 4.63
N ALA A 13 1.01 7.31 4.05
CA ALA A 13 0.20 8.53 4.12
C ALA A 13 -1.18 8.31 3.48
N LEU A 14 -1.21 7.68 2.30
CA LEU A 14 -2.45 7.31 1.62
C LEU A 14 -3.24 6.26 2.42
N LEU A 15 -2.55 5.31 3.05
CA LEU A 15 -3.16 4.30 3.90
C LEU A 15 -3.78 4.91 5.16
N ALA A 16 -3.09 5.83 5.80
CA ALA A 16 -3.56 6.58 6.96
C ALA A 16 -4.78 7.44 6.59
N ALA A 17 -4.75 8.11 5.43
CA ALA A 17 -5.89 8.83 4.88
C ALA A 17 -7.09 7.91 4.62
N THR A 18 -6.84 6.65 4.24
CA THR A 18 -7.90 5.64 4.11
C THR A 18 -8.46 5.22 5.46
N LEU A 19 -7.58 4.99 6.44
CA LEU A 19 -7.93 4.57 7.81
C LEU A 19 -8.64 5.68 8.60
N SER A 20 -8.40 6.95 8.28
CA SER A 20 -9.12 8.10 8.84
C SER A 20 -10.48 8.33 8.18
N GLY A 21 -10.82 7.58 7.12
CA GLY A 21 -12.09 7.71 6.41
C GLY A 21 -12.13 8.86 5.39
N SER A 22 -10.99 9.50 5.09
CA SER A 22 -10.94 10.65 4.16
C SER A 22 -11.42 10.32 2.73
N TYR A 23 -11.42 9.04 2.34
CA TYR A 23 -11.92 8.59 1.03
C TYR A 23 -13.41 8.22 1.02
N GLY A 24 -14.13 8.46 2.12
CA GLY A 24 -15.58 8.27 2.27
C GLY A 24 -16.05 6.80 2.27
N GLN A 25 -15.13 5.84 2.17
CA GLN A 25 -15.41 4.41 2.15
C GLN A 25 -14.92 3.79 3.45
N ASN A 26 -15.81 3.04 4.12
CA ASN A 26 -15.46 2.34 5.35
C ASN A 26 -14.21 1.47 5.11
N VAL A 27 -13.15 1.69 5.88
CA VAL A 27 -11.90 0.95 5.72
C VAL A 27 -12.14 -0.57 5.77
N ALA A 28 -13.12 -1.00 6.57
CA ALA A 28 -13.53 -2.40 6.64
C ALA A 28 -13.99 -2.96 5.27
N ALA A 29 -14.65 -2.15 4.44
CA ALA A 29 -15.13 -2.53 3.11
C ALA A 29 -14.00 -2.54 2.08
N VAL A 30 -13.04 -1.61 2.18
CA VAL A 30 -11.82 -1.56 1.33
C VAL A 30 -10.99 -2.83 1.47
N PHE A 31 -10.83 -3.30 2.72
CA PHE A 31 -10.08 -4.52 3.02
C PHE A 31 -10.91 -5.81 2.82
N ALA A 32 -12.24 -5.72 2.70
CA ALA A 32 -13.14 -6.87 2.48
C ALA A 32 -13.44 -7.14 1.01
N SER A 33 -13.66 -6.09 0.22
CA SER A 33 -14.24 -6.18 -1.12
C SER A 33 -13.26 -5.66 -2.16
N GLY A 34 -13.07 -6.46 -3.21
CA GLY A 34 -12.24 -6.08 -4.35
C GLY A 34 -12.74 -4.86 -5.09
N ALA A 35 -14.06 -4.73 -5.28
CA ALA A 35 -14.66 -3.60 -5.98
C ALA A 35 -14.47 -2.28 -5.21
N THR A 36 -14.73 -2.30 -3.90
CA THR A 36 -14.49 -1.15 -3.03
C THR A 36 -13.00 -0.80 -3.02
N GLY A 37 -12.13 -1.80 -2.85
CA GLY A 37 -10.67 -1.62 -2.91
C GLY A 37 -10.20 -0.92 -4.18
N ILE A 38 -10.65 -1.35 -5.36
CA ILE A 38 -10.29 -0.75 -6.66
C ILE A 38 -10.73 0.73 -6.74
N SER A 39 -11.94 1.04 -6.24
CA SER A 39 -12.44 2.41 -6.25
C SER A 39 -11.65 3.33 -5.31
N THR A 40 -11.26 2.83 -4.12
CA THR A 40 -10.44 3.56 -3.16
C THR A 40 -9.04 3.79 -3.69
N VAL A 41 -8.42 2.77 -4.31
CA VAL A 41 -7.13 2.87 -4.98
C VAL A 41 -7.16 3.96 -6.05
N ALA A 42 -8.23 4.04 -6.85
CA ALA A 42 -8.36 5.08 -7.86
C ALA A 42 -8.45 6.50 -7.25
N LYS A 43 -9.15 6.66 -6.12
CA LYS A 43 -9.20 7.93 -5.38
C LYS A 43 -7.83 8.28 -4.79
N ALA A 44 -7.17 7.34 -4.13
CA ALA A 44 -5.83 7.51 -3.58
C ALA A 44 -4.80 7.88 -4.67
N ALA A 45 -4.88 7.26 -5.84
CA ALA A 45 -4.04 7.59 -6.99
C ALA A 45 -4.25 9.03 -7.45
N ARG A 46 -5.51 9.47 -7.59
CA ARG A 46 -5.83 10.88 -7.92
C ARG A 46 -5.27 11.86 -6.89
N SER A 47 -5.45 11.58 -5.61
CA SER A 47 -4.88 12.41 -4.52
C SER A 47 -3.35 12.41 -4.56
N GLY A 48 -2.74 11.30 -4.95
CA GLY A 48 -1.29 11.17 -5.15
C GLY A 48 -0.78 11.76 -6.48
N LYS A 49 -1.65 12.33 -7.32
CA LYS A 49 -1.34 12.78 -8.70
C LYS A 49 -0.75 11.69 -9.60
N VAL A 50 -1.12 10.43 -9.36
CA VAL A 50 -0.74 9.25 -10.15
C VAL A 50 -1.92 8.78 -11.01
N SER A 51 -1.64 8.18 -12.17
CA SER A 51 -2.66 7.65 -13.08
C SER A 51 -3.60 6.64 -12.38
N PRO A 52 -4.91 6.95 -12.27
CA PRO A 52 -5.87 6.05 -11.64
C PRO A 52 -6.07 4.76 -12.44
N VAL A 53 -5.90 4.82 -13.76
CA VAL A 53 -6.02 3.65 -14.65
C VAL A 53 -4.90 2.66 -14.35
N GLN A 54 -3.67 3.13 -14.24
CA GLN A 54 -2.52 2.28 -13.90
C GLN A 54 -2.61 1.74 -12.47
N ALA A 55 -3.06 2.54 -11.50
CA ALA A 55 -3.26 2.08 -10.13
C ALA A 55 -4.32 0.96 -10.03
N LYS A 56 -5.43 1.08 -10.79
CA LYS A 56 -6.43 -0.01 -10.90
C LYS A 56 -5.83 -1.26 -11.57
N ALA A 57 -5.01 -1.08 -12.60
CA ALA A 57 -4.33 -2.20 -13.25
C ALA A 57 -3.35 -2.91 -12.30
N ALA A 58 -2.59 -2.15 -11.50
CA ALA A 58 -1.72 -2.70 -10.46
C ALA A 58 -2.51 -3.51 -9.42
N TYR A 59 -3.66 -3.00 -8.96
CA TYR A 59 -4.56 -3.77 -8.08
C TYR A 59 -5.00 -5.10 -8.71
N LYS A 60 -5.36 -5.10 -10.00
CA LYS A 60 -5.81 -6.30 -10.71
C LYS A 60 -4.68 -7.31 -10.93
N ARG A 61 -3.46 -6.83 -11.19
CA ARG A 61 -2.25 -7.66 -11.42
C ARG A 61 -1.60 -8.15 -10.12
N ALA A 62 -2.04 -7.66 -8.96
CA ALA A 62 -1.48 -8.05 -7.67
C ALA A 62 -1.53 -9.58 -7.47
N PRO A 63 -0.39 -10.23 -7.15
CA PRO A 63 -0.27 -11.70 -7.07
C PRO A 63 -0.88 -12.30 -5.78
N PHE A 64 -1.89 -11.63 -5.21
CA PHE A 64 -2.49 -11.99 -3.93
C PHE A 64 -3.95 -12.37 -4.12
N LYS A 65 -4.44 -13.39 -3.42
CA LYS A 65 -5.88 -13.75 -3.46
C LYS A 65 -6.74 -12.84 -2.59
N LYS A 66 -6.22 -12.39 -1.44
CA LYS A 66 -6.98 -11.58 -0.45
C LYS A 66 -7.12 -10.11 -0.91
N PRO A 67 -8.33 -9.53 -0.88
CA PRO A 67 -8.56 -8.11 -1.25
C PRO A 67 -7.70 -7.11 -0.45
N ALA A 68 -7.52 -7.37 0.84
CA ALA A 68 -6.64 -6.61 1.72
C ALA A 68 -5.19 -6.53 1.20
N LEU A 69 -4.63 -7.65 0.74
CA LEU A 69 -3.26 -7.69 0.22
C LEU A 69 -3.16 -7.03 -1.16
N LYS A 70 -4.16 -7.22 -2.03
CA LYS A 70 -4.25 -6.50 -3.31
C LYS A 70 -4.30 -4.98 -3.12
N TYR A 71 -5.06 -4.53 -2.11
CA TYR A 71 -5.15 -3.12 -1.76
C TYR A 71 -3.80 -2.57 -1.30
N LEU A 72 -3.15 -3.23 -0.35
CA LEU A 72 -1.82 -2.86 0.13
C LEU A 72 -0.78 -2.82 -0.98
N TYR A 73 -0.80 -3.80 -1.88
CA TYR A 73 0.06 -3.82 -3.05
C TYR A 73 -0.15 -2.61 -3.96
N ALA A 74 -1.40 -2.28 -4.29
CA ALA A 74 -1.71 -1.13 -5.12
C ALA A 74 -1.35 0.20 -4.44
N MET A 75 -1.48 0.31 -3.11
CA MET A 75 -1.04 1.49 -2.35
C MET A 75 0.48 1.65 -2.37
N GLY A 76 1.21 0.53 -2.24
CA GLY A 76 2.65 0.51 -2.46
C GLY A 76 3.03 0.96 -3.87
N TRP A 77 2.32 0.45 -4.88
CA TRP A 77 2.54 0.84 -6.27
C TRP A 77 2.31 2.34 -6.51
N ILE A 78 1.24 2.93 -5.96
CA ILE A 78 1.01 4.38 -6.03
C ILE A 78 2.17 5.15 -5.38
N GLY A 79 2.64 4.68 -4.22
CA GLY A 79 3.78 5.28 -3.53
C GLY A 79 5.07 5.27 -4.36
N GLY A 80 5.37 4.14 -5.00
CA GLY A 80 6.51 3.99 -5.91
C GLY A 80 6.36 4.85 -7.18
N ALA A 81 5.21 4.80 -7.83
CA ALA A 81 4.91 5.58 -9.03
C ALA A 81 4.97 7.10 -8.79
N LYS A 82 4.65 7.55 -7.56
CA LYS A 82 4.79 8.96 -7.16
C LYS A 82 6.26 9.38 -7.00
N ASN A 83 7.15 8.46 -6.64
CA ASN A 83 8.55 8.74 -6.32
C ASN A 83 9.50 7.83 -7.13
N PRO A 84 9.47 7.89 -8.48
CA PRO A 84 10.23 6.96 -9.32
C PRO A 84 11.74 7.04 -9.05
N GLY A 85 12.28 8.24 -8.81
CA GLY A 85 13.71 8.44 -8.53
C GLY A 85 14.22 7.85 -7.20
N GLN A 86 13.34 7.61 -6.23
CA GLN A 86 13.71 6.98 -4.94
C GLN A 86 13.26 5.52 -4.85
N CYS A 87 12.57 5.03 -5.88
CA CYS A 87 12.05 3.68 -5.99
C CYS A 87 13.20 2.64 -6.05
N GLY A 88 14.33 3.01 -6.65
CA GLY A 88 15.55 2.19 -6.71
C GLY A 88 16.14 1.84 -5.34
N LEU A 89 16.00 2.71 -4.33
CA LEU A 89 16.46 2.41 -2.97
C LEU A 89 15.62 1.31 -2.31
N THR A 90 14.30 1.30 -2.55
CA THR A 90 13.42 0.22 -2.08
C THR A 90 13.70 -1.09 -2.83
N LEU A 91 14.03 -1.02 -4.13
CA LEU A 91 14.43 -2.19 -4.92
C LEU A 91 15.73 -2.82 -4.40
N LEU A 92 16.74 -2.01 -4.06
CA LEU A 92 18.05 -2.46 -3.58
C LEU A 92 18.03 -2.89 -2.10
N GLY A 93 17.15 -2.30 -1.29
CA GLY A 93 17.05 -2.55 0.15
C GLY A 93 15.72 -3.18 0.57
N GLN A 94 15.21 -4.18 -0.15
CA GLN A 94 13.88 -4.75 0.10
C GLN A 94 13.71 -5.31 1.51
N ASP A 95 14.73 -5.95 2.08
CA ASP A 95 14.66 -6.51 3.43
C ASP A 95 14.58 -5.42 4.50
N ALA A 96 15.44 -4.40 4.42
CA ALA A 96 15.39 -3.25 5.32
C ALA A 96 14.07 -2.45 5.17
N ALA A 97 13.61 -2.24 3.94
CA ALA A 97 12.31 -1.63 3.64
C ALA A 97 11.14 -2.44 4.25
N LYS A 98 11.19 -3.77 4.15
CA LYS A 98 10.19 -4.66 4.73
C LYS A 98 10.21 -4.60 6.25
N GLU A 99 11.37 -4.64 6.90
CA GLU A 99 11.46 -4.53 8.36
C GLU A 99 10.91 -3.20 8.87
N GLN A 100 11.28 -2.08 8.21
CA GLN A 100 10.75 -0.77 8.55
C GLN A 100 9.23 -0.70 8.36
N THR A 101 8.72 -1.26 7.26
CA THR A 101 7.28 -1.36 7.00
C THR A 101 6.57 -2.21 8.07
N VAL A 102 7.17 -3.32 8.51
CA VAL A 102 6.63 -4.14 9.61
C VAL A 102 6.53 -3.32 10.90
N ARG A 103 7.57 -2.55 11.26
CA ARG A 103 7.55 -1.68 12.44
C ARG A 103 6.46 -0.62 12.34
N GLN A 104 6.30 0.03 11.18
CA GLN A 104 5.26 1.03 10.95
C GLN A 104 3.83 0.46 10.94
N ILE A 105 3.64 -0.76 10.42
CA ILE A 105 2.34 -1.43 10.53
C ILE A 105 2.02 -1.71 12.00
N ARG A 106 2.99 -2.22 12.76
CA ARG A 106 2.82 -2.54 14.19
C ARG A 106 2.50 -1.31 15.03
N SER A 107 3.09 -0.15 14.71
CA SER A 107 2.79 1.10 15.43
C SER A 107 1.40 1.67 15.12
N ASN A 108 0.72 1.18 14.08
CA ASN A 108 -0.63 1.64 13.72
C ASN A 108 -1.71 0.67 14.19
N ALA A 109 -2.30 0.95 15.35
CA ALA A 109 -3.34 0.11 15.97
C ALA A 109 -4.57 -0.11 15.08
N LYS A 110 -5.00 0.91 14.33
CA LYS A 110 -6.16 0.81 13.41
C LYS A 110 -5.86 -0.14 12.26
N LEU A 111 -4.68 -0.01 11.64
CA LEU A 111 -4.26 -0.92 10.58
C LEU A 111 -4.13 -2.36 11.11
N MET A 112 -3.48 -2.54 12.27
CA MET A 112 -3.36 -3.84 12.92
C MET A 112 -4.71 -4.50 13.19
N SER A 113 -5.70 -3.73 13.67
CA SER A 113 -7.06 -4.21 13.90
C SER A 113 -7.70 -4.71 12.59
N GLN A 114 -7.57 -3.96 11.50
CA GLN A 114 -8.11 -4.34 10.19
C GLN A 114 -7.42 -5.56 9.60
N LEU A 115 -6.10 -5.66 9.74
CA LEU A 115 -5.34 -6.83 9.29
C LEU A 115 -5.74 -8.09 10.07
N ARG A 116 -5.86 -7.99 11.40
CA ARG A 116 -6.32 -9.09 12.26
C ARG A 116 -7.73 -9.56 11.88
N LYS A 117 -8.68 -8.64 11.68
CA LYS A 117 -10.05 -8.94 11.24
C LYS A 117 -10.13 -9.67 9.89
N ARG A 118 -9.07 -9.63 9.08
CA ARG A 118 -9.00 -10.27 7.75
C ARG A 118 -8.02 -11.44 7.70
N ALA A 119 -7.52 -11.89 8.85
CA ALA A 119 -6.50 -12.94 8.97
C ALA A 119 -5.28 -12.67 8.07
N VAL A 120 -4.82 -11.42 8.03
CA VAL A 120 -3.62 -11.01 7.29
C VAL A 120 -2.50 -10.77 8.30
N SER A 121 -1.37 -11.45 8.10
CA SER A 121 -0.18 -11.23 8.94
C SER A 121 0.50 -9.91 8.57
N VAL A 122 1.16 -9.30 9.55
CA VAL A 122 1.94 -8.07 9.35
C VAL A 122 3.03 -8.27 8.29
N SER A 123 3.68 -9.43 8.30
CA SER A 123 4.71 -9.77 7.31
C SER A 123 4.13 -9.83 5.89
N ALA A 124 2.97 -10.47 5.71
CA ALA A 124 2.30 -10.51 4.40
C ALA A 124 1.86 -9.12 3.92
N ALA A 125 1.36 -8.28 4.85
CA ALA A 125 0.99 -6.91 4.55
C ALA A 125 2.20 -6.05 4.13
N ALA A 126 3.31 -6.16 4.86
CA ALA A 126 4.55 -5.46 4.54
C ALA A 126 5.13 -5.92 3.20
N THR A 127 5.16 -7.23 2.95
CA THR A 127 5.60 -7.78 1.66
C THR A 127 4.71 -7.31 0.51
N ALA A 128 3.40 -7.23 0.69
CA ALA A 128 2.51 -6.70 -0.35
C ALA A 128 2.82 -5.24 -0.68
N LEU A 129 3.00 -4.38 0.34
CA LEU A 129 3.37 -2.98 0.16
C LEU A 129 4.71 -2.83 -0.57
N VAL A 130 5.77 -3.50 -0.10
CA VAL A 130 7.11 -3.42 -0.70
C VAL A 130 7.10 -3.94 -2.14
N LYS A 131 6.47 -5.10 -2.40
CA LYS A 131 6.33 -5.61 -3.78
C LYS A 131 5.56 -4.63 -4.67
N GLY A 132 4.56 -3.94 -4.11
CA GLY A 132 3.83 -2.88 -4.79
C GLY A 132 4.75 -1.75 -5.24
N VAL A 133 5.52 -1.18 -4.30
CA VAL A 133 6.50 -0.12 -4.58
C VAL A 133 7.48 -0.57 -5.65
N VAL A 134 8.11 -1.73 -5.45
CA VAL A 134 9.11 -2.30 -6.37
C VAL A 134 8.55 -2.49 -7.78
N SER A 135 7.32 -3.00 -7.89
CA SER A 135 6.66 -3.19 -9.20
C SER A 135 6.27 -1.91 -9.91
N ALA A 136 6.29 -0.76 -9.23
CA ALA A 136 6.14 0.54 -9.87
C ALA A 136 7.47 1.10 -10.39
N CYS A 137 8.60 0.54 -9.92
CA CYS A 137 9.94 0.91 -10.36
C CYS A 137 10.42 0.13 -11.60
N ALA A 138 9.69 -0.92 -11.99
CA ALA A 138 10.03 -1.84 -13.07
C ALA A 138 9.28 -1.52 -14.37
#